data_AF-A0A2H0WPK2-F1
#
_entry.id   AF-A0A2H0WPK2-F1
#
_cell.length_a   1.000
_cell.length_b   1.000
_cell.length_c   1.000
_cell.angle_alpha   90.00
_cell.angle_beta   90.00
_cell.angle_gamma   90.00
#
_symmetry.space_group_name_H-M   'P 1'
#
loop_
_entity.id
_entity.type
_entity.pdbx_description
1 polymer ?
#
loop_
_entity_poly.entity_id
_entity_poly.type
_entity_poly.pdbx_seq_one_letter_code
_entity_poly.pdbx_strand_id
1 'polypeptide(L)' 'MGKQITHQYILKKFGKQLQKVRKSKGISQEELAARLSMHRTYIGMVERGERNPTIRTLYKVAKALKVESSELLLF' A
#
# COMPACT_ATOMS: atom_id res chain seq x y z
N MET A 1 5.33 -19.21 19.66
CA MET A 1 4.15 -19.45 18.81
C MET A 1 4.26 -18.57 17.58
N GLY A 2 4.60 -19.15 16.42
CA GLY A 2 4.63 -18.41 15.15
C GLY A 2 3.25 -17.82 14.88
N LYS A 3 3.17 -16.53 14.54
CA LYS A 3 1.89 -15.93 14.15
C LYS A 3 1.34 -16.70 12.96
N GLN A 4 0.14 -17.24 13.08
CA GLN A 4 -0.56 -17.89 11.98
C GLN A 4 -0.71 -16.87 10.84
N ILE A 5 -0.20 -17.20 9.66
CA ILE A 5 -0.25 -16.30 8.50
C ILE A 5 -1.67 -16.33 7.95
N THR A 6 -2.51 -15.39 8.39
CA THR A 6 -3.86 -15.21 7.88
C THR A 6 -3.88 -14.16 6.78
N HIS A 7 -4.87 -14.24 5.87
CA HIS A 7 -5.08 -13.22 4.83
C HIS A 7 -5.17 -11.80 5.43
N GLN A 8 -5.91 -11.65 6.53
CA GLN A 8 -6.06 -10.37 7.23
C GLN A 8 -4.74 -9.87 7.83
N TYR A 9 -3.88 -10.78 8.33
CA TYR A 9 -2.56 -10.42 8.84
C TYR A 9 -1.67 -9.84 7.74
N ILE A 10 -1.62 -10.49 6.57
CA ILE A 10 -0.85 -10.03 5.41
C ILE A 10 -1.33 -8.65 4.95
N LEU A 11 -2.64 -8.47 4.76
CA LEU A 11 -3.19 -7.19 4.28
C LEU A 11 -2.91 -6.03 5.24
N LYS A 12 -3.03 -6.25 6.56
CA LYS A 12 -2.70 -5.22 7.55
C LYS A 12 -1.22 -4.88 7.56
N LYS A 13 -0.33 -5.85 7.34
CA LYS A 13 1.11 -5.62 7.26
C LYS A 13 1.50 -4.85 6.01
N PHE A 14 0.99 -5.27 4.84
CA PHE A 14 1.15 -4.54 3.59
C PHE A 14 0.62 -3.11 3.68
N GLY A 15 -0.60 -2.92 4.18
CA GLY A 15 -1.22 -1.60 4.31
C GLY A 15 -0.42 -0.64 5.18
N LYS A 16 0.13 -1.13 6.31
CA LYS A 16 1.05 -0.36 7.16
C LYS A 16 2.34 0.00 6.44
N GLN A 17 2.93 -0.94 5.69
CA GLN A 17 4.16 -0.68 4.96
C GLN A 17 3.95 0.35 3.84
N LEU A 18 2.86 0.23 3.08
CA LEU A 18 2.46 1.23 2.09
C LEU A 18 2.30 2.60 2.72
N GLN A 19 1.61 2.70 3.86
CA GLN A 19 1.43 3.97 4.55
C GLN A 19 2.77 4.57 4.99
N LYS A 20 3.68 3.75 5.54
CA LYS A 20 5.01 4.17 5.98
C LYS A 20 5.82 4.74 4.81
N VAL A 21 5.91 4.01 3.71
CA VAL A 21 6.63 4.44 2.50
C VAL A 21 6.00 5.69 1.90
N ARG A 22 4.66 5.76 1.81
CA ARG A 22 3.99 6.96 1.30
C ARG A 22 4.31 8.19 2.16
N LYS A 23 4.24 8.05 3.49
CA LYS A 23 4.55 9.15 4.42
C LYS A 23 6.02 9.58 4.34
N SER A 24 6.98 8.65 4.19
CA SER A 24 8.40 9.02 4.03
C SER A 24 8.68 9.80 2.74
N LYS A 25 7.81 9.68 1.73
CA LYS A 25 7.86 10.48 0.50
C LYS A 25 7.09 11.81 0.60
N GLY A 26 6.48 12.14 1.75
CA GLY A 26 5.70 13.37 1.93
C GLY A 26 4.39 13.40 1.14
N ILE A 27 3.89 12.25 0.67
CA ILE A 27 2.72 12.16 -0.22
C ILE A 27 1.45 11.92 0.61
N SER A 28 0.37 12.64 0.34
CA SER A 28 -0.94 12.38 0.97
C SER A 28 -1.68 11.21 0.28
N GLN A 29 -2.74 10.68 0.91
CA GLN A 29 -3.57 9.67 0.23
C GLN A 29 -4.26 10.25 -1.02
N GLU A 30 -4.68 11.51 -0.96
CA GLU A 30 -5.32 12.22 -2.08
C GLU A 30 -4.34 12.36 -3.26
N GLU A 31 -3.11 12.80 -2.97
CA GLU A 31 -2.05 12.95 -3.96
C GLU A 31 -1.67 11.61 -4.61
N LEU A 32 -1.50 10.54 -3.81
CA LEU A 32 -1.22 9.21 -4.36
C LEU A 32 -2.38 8.72 -5.24
N ALA A 33 -3.62 8.94 -4.82
CA ALA A 33 -4.80 8.55 -5.59
C ALA A 33 -4.88 9.31 -6.91
N ALA A 34 -4.61 10.62 -6.91
CA ALA A 34 -4.54 11.45 -8.11
C ALA A 34 -3.50 10.93 -9.12
N ARG A 35 -2.27 10.63 -8.66
CA ARG A 35 -1.20 10.05 -9.50
C ARG A 35 -1.57 8.71 -10.13
N LEU A 36 -2.45 7.95 -9.50
CA LEU A 36 -2.87 6.62 -9.93
C LEU A 36 -4.19 6.63 -10.72
N SER A 37 -4.84 7.79 -10.84
CA SER A 37 -6.21 7.94 -11.35
C SER A 37 -7.18 7.01 -10.61
N MET A 38 -7.10 7.01 -9.27
CA MET A 38 -7.94 6.21 -8.37
C MET A 38 -8.67 7.11 -7.38
N HIS A 39 -9.73 6.60 -6.74
CA HIS A 39 -10.36 7.30 -5.61
C HIS A 39 -9.46 7.23 -4.36
N ARG A 40 -9.33 8.35 -3.63
CA ARG A 40 -8.63 8.38 -2.33
C ARG A 40 -9.08 7.29 -1.37
N THR A 41 -10.38 7.01 -1.33
CA THR A 41 -10.96 5.98 -0.45
C THR A 41 -10.36 4.60 -0.69
N TYR A 42 -10.01 4.26 -1.94
CA TYR A 42 -9.34 3.01 -2.28
C TYR A 42 -7.96 2.91 -1.63
N ILE A 43 -7.15 3.98 -1.70
CA ILE A 43 -5.84 4.04 -1.05
C ILE A 43 -6.00 3.86 0.46
N GLY A 44 -6.99 4.53 1.07
CA GLY A 44 -7.30 4.38 2.49
C GLY A 44 -7.70 2.96 2.88
N MET A 45 -8.56 2.30 2.08
CA MET A 45 -8.95 0.90 2.30
C MET A 45 -7.76 -0.06 2.24
N VAL A 46 -6.85 0.15 1.28
CA VAL A 46 -5.62 -0.65 1.17
C VAL A 46 -4.72 -0.44 2.38
N GLU A 47 -4.51 0.80 2.82
CA GLU A 47 -3.68 1.08 4.01
C GLU A 47 -4.23 0.49 5.30
N ARG A 48 -5.56 0.36 5.42
CA ARG A 48 -6.23 -0.28 6.57
C ARG A 48 -6.32 -1.81 6.43
N GLY A 49 -5.92 -2.38 5.29
CA GLY A 49 -5.98 -3.82 5.02
C GLY A 49 -7.40 -4.33 4.73
N GLU A 50 -8.29 -3.45 4.27
CA GLU A 50 -9.68 -3.76 3.87
C GLU A 50 -9.76 -4.18 2.39
N ARG A 51 -8.73 -3.88 1.60
CA ARG A 51 -8.63 -4.26 0.19
C ARG A 51 -7.29 -4.92 -0.11
N ASN A 52 -7.35 -5.99 -0.90
CA ASN A 52 -6.18 -6.62 -1.49
C ASN A 52 -5.89 -5.98 -2.86
N PRO A 53 -4.85 -5.16 -3.01
CA PRO A 53 -4.50 -4.60 -4.31
C PRO A 53 -3.97 -5.69 -5.25
N THR A 54 -4.28 -5.57 -6.54
CA THR A 54 -3.69 -6.45 -7.54
C THR A 54 -2.19 -6.15 -7.70
N ILE A 55 -1.45 -7.10 -8.27
CA ILE A 55 -0.02 -6.90 -8.58
C ILE A 55 0.21 -5.68 -9.51
N ARG A 56 -0.73 -5.42 -10.43
CA ARG A 56 -0.70 -4.23 -11.30
C ARG A 56 -0.84 -2.94 -10.49
N THR A 57 -1.74 -2.91 -9.51
CA THR A 57 -1.89 -1.77 -8.60
C THR A 57 -0.62 -1.55 -7.79
N LEU A 58 -0.04 -2.62 -7.23
CA LEU A 58 1.21 -2.54 -6.48
C LEU A 58 2.33 -1.92 -7.32
N TYR A 59 2.52 -2.37 -8.55
CA TYR A 59 3.51 -1.82 -9.46
C TYR A 59 3.29 -0.32 -9.74
N LYS A 60 2.03 0.08 -10.02
CA LYS A 60 1.71 1.49 -10.23
C LYS A 60 1.99 2.34 -9.00
N VAL A 61 1.64 1.85 -7.81
CA VAL A 61 1.90 2.53 -6.53
C VAL A 61 3.40 2.73 -6.32
N ALA A 62 4.21 1.69 -6.55
CA ALA A 62 5.67 1.79 -6.43
C ALA A 62 6.24 2.87 -7.37
N LYS A 63 5.79 2.90 -8.64
CA LYS A 63 6.18 3.95 -9.59
C LYS A 63 5.73 5.35 -9.16
N ALA A 64 4.50 5.50 -8.68
CA ALA A 64 3.99 6.80 -8.20
C ALA A 64 4.73 7.33 -6.96
N LEU A 65 5.25 6.42 -6.12
CA LEU A 65 6.05 6.72 -4.93
C LEU A 65 7.56 6.80 -5.21
N LYS A 66 8.01 6.49 -6.44
CA LYS A 66 9.42 6.43 -6.85
C LYS A 66 10.24 5.51 -5.92
N VAL A 67 9.79 4.27 -5.80
CA VAL A 67 10.40 3.19 -5.02
C VAL A 67 10.36 1.89 -5.81
N GLU A 68 11.17 0.93 -5.39
CA GLU A 68 11.07 -0.44 -5.89
C GLU A 68 9.84 -1.13 -5.31
N SER A 69 9.25 -2.06 -6.07
CA SER A 69 8.06 -2.81 -5.61
C SER A 69 8.36 -3.66 -4.38
N SER A 70 9.60 -4.11 -4.23
CA SER A 70 10.09 -4.84 -3.05
C SER A 70 9.98 -4.02 -1.77
N GLU A 71 10.19 -2.70 -1.82
CA GLU A 71 10.08 -1.83 -0.65
C GLU A 71 8.66 -1.84 -0.06
N LEU A 72 7.63 -2.12 -0.86
CA LEU A 72 6.24 -2.25 -0.40
C LEU A 72 5.95 -3.62 0.24
N LEU A 73 6.83 -4.61 0.06
CA LEU A 73 6.67 -5.99 0.52
C LEU A 73 7.54 -6.34 1.74
N LEU A 74 8.40 -5.43 2.20
CA LEU A 74 9.23 -5.62 3.41
C LEU A 74 8.41 -5.36 4.69
N PHE A 75 7.70 -6.37 5.24
CA PHE A 75 6.83 -6.23 6.42
C PHE A 75 6.68 -7.46 7.32
#